data_AF-A0A535QZC3-F1
#
_entry.id   AF-A0A535QZC3-F1
#
_cell.length_a   1.000
_cell.length_b   1.000
_cell.length_c   1.000
_cell.angle_alpha   90.00
_cell.angle_beta   90.00
_cell.angle_gamma   90.00
#
_symmetry.space_group_name_H-M   'P 1'
#
loop_
_entity.id
_entity.type
_entity.pdbx_description
1 polymer ?
#
loop_
_entity_poly.entity_id
_entity_poly.type
_entity_poly.pdbx_seq_one_letter_code
_entity_poly.pdbx_strand_id
1 'polypeptide(L)'
;MQIPFLKLTLQAGQCKWGPPLAGVYLSGRLRLLDRCRTVSGTVDCTKVEPDGDIHVRLRLDPQYVGLLKPSNELQTCTGHPGPHLVVEIIPQHPEGILFRTNNADAGGFNDPPTPTSGEQITVTGPYVIDTNSLHRILYQGRAAENWAEIHPVWGIRVDKPAAPGVPNQFGPEFGESG
;
A
#
# COMPACT_ATOMS: atom_id res chain seq x y z
N MET A 1 5.49 -20.95 -29.08
CA MET A 1 5.22 -21.54 -27.75
C MET A 1 5.30 -20.42 -26.74
N GLN A 2 4.17 -19.97 -26.20
CA GLN A 2 4.15 -18.98 -25.13
C GLN A 2 4.32 -19.77 -23.82
N ILE A 3 5.52 -19.72 -23.25
CA ILE A 3 5.74 -20.25 -21.90
C ILE A 3 4.80 -19.45 -21.00
N PRO A 4 3.84 -20.06 -20.29
CA PRO A 4 3.03 -19.31 -19.35
C PRO A 4 4.00 -18.70 -18.33
N PHE A 5 4.09 -17.38 -18.29
CA PHE A 5 4.80 -16.70 -17.22
C PHE A 5 4.16 -17.17 -15.91
N LEU A 6 4.92 -17.91 -15.12
CA LEU A 6 4.47 -18.42 -13.84
C LEU A 6 4.25 -17.20 -12.93
N LYS A 7 2.98 -16.79 -12.74
CA LYS A 7 2.65 -15.74 -11.77
C LYS A 7 2.79 -16.32 -10.38
N LEU A 8 3.50 -15.61 -9.50
CA LEU A 8 3.72 -16.03 -8.13
C LEU A 8 2.59 -15.52 -7.24
N THR A 9 1.87 -16.43 -6.57
CA THR A 9 1.06 -16.06 -5.39
C THR A 9 1.97 -16.06 -4.18
N LEU A 10 2.32 -14.87 -3.69
CA LEU A 10 3.21 -14.71 -2.54
C LEU A 10 2.38 -14.60 -1.25
N GLN A 11 2.79 -15.36 -0.24
CA GLN A 11 2.24 -15.27 1.11
C GLN A 11 2.97 -14.18 1.90
N ALA A 12 2.34 -13.66 2.95
CA ALA A 12 3.03 -12.80 3.90
C ALA A 12 4.28 -13.49 4.46
N GLY A 13 5.41 -12.77 4.49
CA GLY A 13 6.74 -13.29 4.82
C GLY A 13 7.55 -13.77 3.60
N GLN A 14 6.95 -13.88 2.41
CA GLN A 14 7.67 -14.27 1.20
C GLN A 14 8.12 -13.06 0.39
N CYS A 15 9.39 -13.07 0.00
CA CYS A 15 9.98 -12.06 -0.86
C CYS A 15 9.84 -12.45 -2.33
N LYS A 16 9.51 -11.49 -3.17
CA LYS A 16 9.54 -11.63 -4.62
C LYS A 16 10.97 -11.56 -5.14
N TRP A 17 11.30 -12.43 -6.10
CA TRP A 17 12.55 -12.36 -6.85
C TRP A 17 12.45 -11.34 -8.00
N GLY A 18 13.59 -10.76 -8.40
CA GLY A 18 13.65 -9.77 -9.47
C GLY A 18 13.46 -8.32 -8.99
N PRO A 19 13.09 -7.38 -9.89
CA PRO A 19 12.94 -5.97 -9.53
C PRO A 19 11.77 -5.78 -8.54
N PRO A 20 12.02 -5.14 -7.37
CA PRO A 20 11.03 -5.06 -6.31
C PRO A 20 9.82 -4.19 -6.69
N LEU A 21 10.05 -3.15 -7.49
CA LEU A 21 9.03 -2.20 -7.96
C LEU A 21 8.47 -2.54 -9.35
N ALA A 22 8.68 -3.76 -9.85
CA ALA A 22 8.07 -4.17 -11.11
C ALA A 22 6.53 -4.25 -10.95
N GLY A 23 5.82 -3.60 -11.88
CA GLY A 23 4.35 -3.45 -11.86
C GLY A 23 3.86 -2.11 -11.31
N VAL A 24 4.75 -1.28 -10.76
CA VAL A 24 4.39 0.01 -10.15
C VAL A 24 4.38 1.14 -11.17
N TYR A 25 3.32 1.94 -11.17
CA TYR A 25 3.27 3.19 -11.93
C TYR A 25 4.33 4.20 -11.46
N LEU A 26 5.05 4.84 -12.38
CA LEU A 26 6.07 5.85 -12.07
C LEU A 26 7.03 5.47 -10.91
N SER A 27 7.50 4.23 -10.91
CA SER A 27 8.36 3.69 -9.84
C SER A 27 9.62 4.50 -9.53
N GLY A 28 10.09 5.35 -10.46
CA GLY A 28 11.19 6.30 -10.24
C GLY A 28 10.91 7.35 -9.15
N ARG A 29 9.65 7.54 -8.73
CA ARG A 29 9.27 8.39 -7.59
C ARG A 29 9.55 7.74 -6.23
N LEU A 30 9.77 6.42 -6.21
CA LEU A 30 9.90 5.66 -4.97
C LEU A 30 11.38 5.47 -4.62
N ARG A 31 11.77 5.94 -3.44
CA ARG A 31 13.07 5.64 -2.88
C ARG A 31 13.00 4.34 -2.09
N LEU A 32 13.53 3.27 -2.67
CA LEU A 32 13.62 1.96 -2.05
C LEU A 32 14.57 1.95 -0.84
N LEU A 33 14.07 1.55 0.32
CA LEU A 33 14.85 1.43 1.56
C LEU A 33 15.12 -0.02 1.95
N ASP A 34 14.12 -0.89 1.82
CA ASP A 34 14.26 -2.33 2.01
C ASP A 34 13.53 -3.04 0.88
N ARG A 35 14.20 -4.02 0.27
CA ARG A 35 13.64 -4.79 -0.85
C ARG A 35 12.48 -5.67 -0.41
N CYS A 36 12.51 -6.16 0.82
CA CYS A 36 11.52 -7.10 1.33
C CYS A 36 11.36 -6.91 2.83
N ARG A 37 10.29 -6.21 3.19
CA ARG A 37 9.95 -5.94 4.58
C ARG A 37 8.62 -6.59 4.91
N THR A 38 8.59 -7.27 6.05
CA THR A 38 7.37 -7.79 6.65
C THR A 38 7.02 -6.95 7.88
N VAL A 39 5.77 -6.51 7.97
CA VAL A 39 5.24 -5.76 9.12
C VAL A 39 3.85 -6.27 9.46
N SER A 40 3.40 -6.00 10.69
CA SER A 40 2.03 -6.26 11.10
C SER A 40 1.40 -5.03 11.76
N GLY A 41 0.07 -5.01 11.76
CA GLY A 41 -0.71 -3.93 12.34
C GLY A 41 -2.21 -4.17 12.19
N THR A 42 -3.00 -3.15 12.53
CA THR A 42 -4.45 -3.14 12.35
C THR A 42 -4.84 -2.25 11.19
N VAL A 43 -5.69 -2.74 10.30
CA VAL A 43 -6.26 -1.93 9.21
C VAL A 43 -7.30 -1.01 9.80
N ASP A 44 -7.08 0.30 9.74
CA ASP A 44 -8.06 1.26 10.23
C ASP A 44 -9.00 1.70 9.10
N CYS A 45 -8.50 1.90 7.88
CA CYS A 45 -9.35 2.10 6.69
C CYS A 45 -8.63 1.74 5.38
N THR A 46 -9.42 1.64 4.30
CA THR A 46 -8.91 1.42 2.93
C THR A 46 -9.43 2.51 2.00
N LYS A 47 -8.68 2.79 0.93
CA LYS A 47 -9.07 3.75 -0.10
C LYS A 47 -8.65 3.23 -1.48
N VAL A 48 -9.52 3.36 -2.46
CA VAL A 48 -9.19 3.09 -3.87
C VAL A 48 -8.70 4.40 -4.48
N GLU A 49 -7.56 4.35 -5.15
CA GLU A 49 -6.97 5.49 -5.85
C GLU A 49 -7.32 5.48 -7.35
N PRO A 50 -7.24 6.63 -8.04
CA PRO A 50 -7.61 6.73 -9.46
C PRO A 50 -6.81 5.83 -10.42
N ASP A 51 -5.63 5.36 -10.01
CA ASP A 51 -4.77 4.45 -10.78
C ASP A 51 -5.07 2.96 -10.54
N GLY A 52 -6.11 2.67 -9.75
CA GLY A 52 -6.56 1.34 -9.40
C GLY A 52 -5.91 0.79 -8.13
N ASP A 53 -4.94 1.50 -7.55
CA ASP A 53 -4.27 1.04 -6.33
C ASP A 53 -5.20 1.13 -5.13
N ILE A 54 -5.00 0.22 -4.18
CA ILE A 54 -5.73 0.23 -2.92
C ILE A 54 -4.75 0.60 -1.81
N HIS A 55 -4.96 1.80 -1.28
CA HIS A 55 -4.29 2.33 -0.11
C HIS A 55 -4.93 1.77 1.16
N VAL A 56 -4.21 0.90 1.85
CA VAL A 56 -4.54 0.42 3.19
C VAL A 56 -3.82 1.33 4.20
N ARG A 57 -4.58 1.94 5.11
CA ARG A 57 -4.05 2.71 6.23
C ARG A 57 -3.80 1.78 7.40
N LEU A 58 -2.57 1.31 7.51
CA LEU A 58 -2.16 0.34 8.52
C LEU A 58 -1.64 1.06 9.76
N ARG A 59 -2.34 0.91 10.89
CA ARG A 59 -1.82 1.29 12.20
C ARG A 59 -0.88 0.19 12.67
N LEU A 60 0.41 0.48 12.61
CA LEU A 60 1.48 -0.48 12.89
C LEU A 60 1.46 -0.99 14.33
N ASP A 61 1.83 -2.26 14.51
CA ASP A 61 2.13 -2.79 15.84
C ASP A 61 3.33 -2.03 16.46
N PRO A 62 3.42 -1.95 17.80
CA PRO A 62 4.42 -1.13 18.49
C PRO A 62 5.87 -1.37 18.06
N GLN A 63 6.23 -2.60 17.71
CA GLN A 63 7.58 -2.95 17.27
C GLN A 63 7.97 -2.37 15.89
N TYR A 64 7.00 -1.93 15.09
CA TYR A 64 7.21 -1.43 13.73
C TYR A 64 7.03 0.09 13.59
N VAL A 65 6.54 0.79 14.62
CA VAL A 65 6.22 2.24 14.52
C VAL A 65 7.42 3.11 14.11
N GLY A 66 8.65 2.66 14.38
CA GLY A 66 9.88 3.34 13.94
C GLY A 66 10.07 3.38 12.41
N LEU A 67 9.24 2.67 11.63
CA LEU A 67 9.21 2.73 10.18
C LEU A 67 8.42 3.93 9.64
N LEU A 68 7.61 4.59 10.46
CA LEU A 68 6.87 5.77 10.01
C LEU A 68 7.81 6.94 9.74
N LYS A 69 7.39 7.83 8.84
CA LYS A 69 7.98 9.14 8.63
C LYS A 69 7.01 10.22 9.12
N PRO A 70 7.51 11.43 9.42
CA PRO A 70 6.62 12.53 9.84
C PRO A 70 5.45 12.76 8.86
N SER A 71 5.67 12.62 7.55
CA SER A 71 4.61 12.77 6.54
C SER A 71 3.56 11.66 6.54
N ASN A 72 3.77 10.53 7.23
CA ASN A 72 2.72 9.55 7.48
C ASN A 72 1.60 10.09 8.38
N GLU A 73 1.80 11.22 9.08
CA GLU A 73 0.75 11.91 9.84
C GLU A 73 -0.39 12.43 8.97
N LEU A 74 -0.15 12.59 7.66
CA LEU A 74 -1.18 12.98 6.68
C LEU A 74 -2.02 11.79 6.21
N GLN A 75 -1.62 10.56 6.55
CA GLN A 75 -2.29 9.34 6.16
C GLN A 75 -3.24 8.95 7.29
N THR A 76 -4.45 9.52 7.27
CA THR A 76 -5.42 9.42 8.37
C THR A 76 -6.67 8.61 7.97
N CYS A 77 -7.40 8.16 8.98
CA CYS A 77 -8.73 7.55 8.86
C CYS A 77 -9.68 8.21 9.86
N THR A 78 -10.93 8.45 9.45
CA THR A 78 -11.96 9.00 10.33
C THR A 78 -12.13 8.11 11.57
N GLY A 79 -12.09 8.71 12.77
CA GLY A 79 -12.23 7.99 14.04
C GLY A 79 -10.95 7.27 14.53
N HIS A 80 -9.86 7.31 13.76
CA HIS A 80 -8.59 6.68 14.11
C HIS A 80 -7.45 7.72 14.15
N PRO A 81 -7.12 8.27 15.33
CA PRO A 81 -6.09 9.29 15.44
C PRO A 81 -4.69 8.70 15.27
N GLY A 82 -3.81 9.47 14.62
CA GLY A 82 -2.39 9.17 14.49
C GLY A 82 -1.96 8.80 13.06
N PRO A 83 -0.64 8.65 12.85
CA PRO A 83 -0.07 8.32 11.56
C PRO A 83 -0.29 6.85 11.19
N HIS A 84 -0.53 6.60 9.89
CA HIS A 84 -0.63 5.26 9.34
C HIS A 84 0.49 5.00 8.34
N LEU A 85 0.98 3.76 8.31
CA LEU A 85 1.78 3.31 7.19
C LEU A 85 0.85 3.11 5.99
N VAL A 86 1.27 3.57 4.81
CA VAL A 86 0.56 3.24 3.57
C VAL A 86 0.98 1.84 3.15
N VAL A 87 0.01 0.98 2.92
CA VAL A 87 0.21 -0.36 2.38
C VAL A 87 -0.58 -0.38 1.07
N GLU A 88 0.11 -0.52 -0.06
CA GLU A 88 -0.48 -0.21 -1.37
C GLU A 88 -0.49 -1.44 -2.26
N ILE A 89 -1.71 -1.93 -2.51
CA ILE A 89 -1.98 -3.07 -3.38
C ILE A 89 -2.21 -2.52 -4.79
N ILE A 90 -1.38 -2.92 -5.74
CA ILE A 90 -1.58 -2.58 -7.15
C ILE A 90 -2.60 -3.54 -7.79
N PRO A 91 -3.40 -3.10 -8.78
CA PRO A 91 -4.42 -3.96 -9.36
C PRO A 91 -3.80 -5.14 -10.11
N GLN A 92 -4.50 -6.28 -10.19
CA GLN A 92 -4.02 -7.43 -10.98
C GLN A 92 -3.77 -7.07 -12.45
N HIS A 93 -4.65 -6.25 -13.03
CA HIS A 93 -4.66 -5.86 -14.43
C HIS A 93 -4.64 -4.34 -14.57
N PRO A 94 -4.19 -3.78 -15.71
CA PRO A 94 -4.15 -2.34 -15.87
C PRO A 94 -5.56 -1.72 -15.89
N GLU A 95 -5.77 -0.73 -15.03
CA GLU A 95 -7.02 0.05 -14.95
C GLU A 95 -6.93 1.29 -15.86
N GLY A 96 -7.65 1.27 -16.98
CA GLY A 96 -7.70 2.39 -17.91
C GLY A 96 -6.45 2.59 -18.78
N ILE A 97 -6.47 3.65 -19.60
CA ILE A 97 -5.44 3.91 -20.61
C ILE A 97 -4.22 4.62 -20.02
N LEU A 98 -4.42 5.41 -18.96
CA LEU A 98 -3.38 6.24 -18.34
C LEU A 98 -2.41 5.43 -17.46
N PHE A 99 -2.87 4.30 -16.89
CA PHE A 99 -2.13 3.52 -15.89
C PHE A 99 -1.76 2.11 -16.39
N ARG A 100 -1.49 1.97 -17.70
CA ARG A 100 -1.23 0.67 -18.35
C ARG A 100 -0.10 -0.16 -17.74
N THR A 101 0.84 0.50 -17.07
CA THR A 101 1.99 -0.15 -16.43
C THR A 101 1.77 -0.45 -14.95
N ASN A 102 0.65 0.02 -14.39
CA ASN A 102 0.28 -0.18 -12.99
C ASN A 102 -0.47 -1.50 -12.86
N ASN A 103 0.23 -2.61 -12.66
CA ASN A 103 -0.40 -3.91 -12.45
C ASN A 103 0.56 -5.00 -11.98
N ALA A 104 0.02 -5.92 -11.17
CA ALA A 104 0.73 -7.09 -10.67
C ALA A 104 1.11 -8.07 -11.80
N ASP A 105 0.37 -8.11 -12.91
CA ASP A 105 0.72 -8.88 -14.11
C ASP A 105 2.10 -8.53 -14.68
N ALA A 106 2.36 -7.25 -14.91
CA ALA A 106 3.67 -6.74 -15.31
C ALA A 106 4.72 -6.93 -14.19
N GLY A 107 4.26 -7.01 -12.95
CA GLY A 107 5.07 -7.40 -11.81
C GLY A 107 5.42 -8.89 -11.76
N GLY A 108 4.68 -9.78 -12.43
CA GLY A 108 4.87 -11.23 -12.36
C GLY A 108 4.38 -11.86 -11.04
N PHE A 109 3.42 -11.25 -10.36
CA PHE A 109 2.79 -11.79 -9.15
C PHE A 109 1.27 -11.65 -9.20
N ASN A 110 0.57 -12.39 -8.34
CA ASN A 110 -0.86 -12.21 -8.13
C ASN A 110 -1.07 -11.20 -7.00
N ASP A 111 -1.98 -10.24 -7.18
CA ASP A 111 -2.29 -9.28 -6.14
C ASP A 111 -2.86 -9.99 -4.89
N PRO A 112 -2.51 -9.53 -3.68
CA PRO A 112 -3.09 -10.08 -2.47
C PRO A 112 -4.55 -9.62 -2.30
N PRO A 113 -5.38 -10.38 -1.57
CA PRO A 113 -6.72 -9.93 -1.24
C PRO A 113 -6.69 -8.62 -0.45
N THR A 114 -7.62 -7.72 -0.74
CA THR A 114 -7.80 -6.47 0.01
C THR A 114 -8.31 -6.78 1.42
N PRO A 115 -7.61 -6.31 2.47
CA PRO A 115 -8.06 -6.52 3.83
C PRO A 115 -9.20 -5.55 4.19
N THR A 116 -9.95 -5.90 5.24
CA THR A 116 -11.10 -5.14 5.73
C THR A 116 -10.71 -4.29 6.96
N SER A 117 -11.38 -3.15 7.16
CA SER A 117 -11.21 -2.33 8.37
C SER A 117 -11.46 -3.15 9.64
N GLY A 118 -10.59 -3.01 10.63
CA GLY A 118 -10.57 -3.76 11.89
C GLY A 118 -9.74 -5.05 11.86
N GLU A 119 -9.32 -5.54 10.70
CA GLU A 119 -8.48 -6.75 10.62
C GLU A 119 -7.07 -6.47 11.17
N GLN A 120 -6.52 -7.43 11.93
CA GLN A 120 -5.09 -7.49 12.16
C GLN A 120 -4.47 -8.29 11.01
N ILE A 121 -3.45 -7.70 10.37
CA ILE A 121 -2.81 -8.28 9.21
C ILE A 121 -1.29 -8.27 9.34
N THR A 122 -0.66 -9.22 8.65
CA THR A 122 0.77 -9.22 8.33
C THR A 122 0.91 -9.00 6.83
N VAL A 123 1.75 -8.04 6.43
CA VAL A 123 1.95 -7.66 5.03
C VAL A 123 3.42 -7.77 4.65
N THR A 124 3.71 -8.04 3.38
CA THR A 124 5.08 -8.11 2.86
C THR A 124 5.19 -7.48 1.48
N GLY A 125 6.24 -6.70 1.30
CA GLY A 125 6.58 -6.02 0.05
C GLY A 125 7.82 -5.15 0.23
N PRO A 126 8.20 -4.34 -0.78
CA PRO A 126 9.27 -3.38 -0.66
C PRO A 126 8.87 -2.26 0.29
N TYR A 127 9.77 -1.89 1.20
CA TYR A 127 9.61 -0.69 2.02
C TYR A 127 10.25 0.49 1.31
N VAL A 128 9.43 1.48 0.99
CA VAL A 128 9.81 2.63 0.16
C VAL A 128 9.44 3.93 0.85
N ILE A 129 10.04 5.01 0.37
CA ILE A 129 9.59 6.38 0.63
C ILE A 129 9.03 6.92 -0.68
N ASP A 130 7.76 7.32 -0.70
CA ASP A 130 7.18 8.00 -1.87
C ASP A 130 7.62 9.47 -1.87
N THR A 131 8.48 9.83 -2.82
CA THR A 131 9.03 11.18 -2.93
C THR A 131 8.29 12.05 -3.95
N ASN A 132 7.05 11.70 -4.31
CA ASN A 132 6.28 12.42 -5.32
C ASN A 132 6.03 13.88 -4.92
N SER A 133 6.75 14.78 -5.57
CA SER A 133 6.68 16.22 -5.30
C SER A 133 5.39 16.87 -5.79
N LEU A 134 4.57 16.18 -6.62
CA LEU A 134 3.21 16.63 -6.93
C LEU A 134 2.32 16.66 -5.68
N HIS A 135 2.62 15.87 -4.66
CA HIS A 135 1.92 15.95 -3.38
C HIS A 135 2.04 17.36 -2.77
N ARG A 136 3.15 18.07 -2.96
CA ARG A 136 3.27 19.44 -2.43
C ARG A 136 2.23 20.41 -3.01
N ILE A 137 1.82 20.19 -4.26
CA ILE A 137 0.78 20.98 -4.95
C ILE A 137 -0.60 20.56 -4.46
N LEU A 138 -0.86 19.25 -4.37
CA LEU A 138 -2.16 18.71 -3.96
C LEU A 138 -2.46 18.98 -2.48
N TYR A 139 -1.45 19.06 -1.63
CA TYR A 139 -1.59 19.30 -0.19
C TYR A 139 -1.26 20.75 0.23
N GLN A 140 -1.38 21.71 -0.69
CA GLN A 140 -1.37 23.17 -0.43
C GLN A 140 -0.31 23.64 0.59
N GLY A 141 0.95 23.22 0.40
CA GLY A 141 2.07 23.67 1.25
C GLY A 141 2.33 22.83 2.51
N ARG A 142 1.60 21.73 2.74
CA ARG A 142 2.00 20.71 3.72
C ARG A 142 3.18 19.89 3.19
N ALA A 143 4.03 19.39 4.09
CA ALA A 143 5.12 18.46 3.76
C ALA A 143 4.54 17.06 3.44
N ALA A 144 3.82 16.97 2.31
CA ALA A 144 3.11 15.77 1.88
C ALA A 144 3.91 14.87 0.93
N GLU A 145 5.21 15.09 0.88
CA GLU A 145 6.16 14.22 0.23
C GLU A 145 6.85 13.36 1.29
N ASN A 146 7.44 12.26 0.86
CA ASN A 146 8.33 11.42 1.63
C ASN A 146 7.68 10.58 2.74
N TRP A 147 6.40 10.19 2.60
CA TRP A 147 5.82 9.22 3.53
C TRP A 147 6.32 7.81 3.23
N ALA A 148 6.33 6.97 4.25
CA ALA A 148 6.74 5.58 4.12
C ALA A 148 5.59 4.67 3.72
N GLU A 149 5.92 3.65 2.92
CA GLU A 149 4.97 2.68 2.40
C GLU A 149 5.54 1.26 2.32
N ILE A 150 4.65 0.28 2.28
CA ILE A 150 4.93 -1.02 1.64
C ILE A 150 4.29 -0.98 0.25
N HIS A 151 5.10 -0.89 -0.80
CA HIS A 151 4.61 -0.72 -2.18
C HIS A 151 5.56 -1.35 -3.24
N PRO A 152 5.05 -2.21 -4.15
CA PRO A 152 3.72 -2.79 -4.13
C PRO A 152 3.67 -3.91 -3.08
N VAL A 153 2.50 -4.16 -2.51
CA VAL A 153 2.32 -5.30 -1.61
C VAL A 153 2.35 -6.60 -2.41
N TRP A 154 3.14 -7.56 -1.95
CA TRP A 154 3.23 -8.89 -2.57
C TRP A 154 2.38 -9.94 -1.88
N GLY A 155 2.20 -9.82 -0.57
CA GLY A 155 1.46 -10.79 0.22
C GLY A 155 0.84 -10.17 1.46
N ILE A 156 -0.40 -10.53 1.74
CA ILE A 156 -1.15 -10.16 2.93
C ILE A 156 -1.70 -11.43 3.57
N ARG A 157 -1.64 -11.50 4.90
CA ARG A 157 -2.26 -12.55 5.70
C ARG A 157 -3.08 -11.90 6.80
N VAL A 158 -4.36 -12.25 6.89
CA VAL A 158 -5.21 -11.86 8.01
C VAL A 158 -4.83 -12.72 9.22
N ASP A 159 -4.31 -12.08 10.26
CA ASP A 159 -3.99 -12.69 11.54
C ASP A 159 -5.23 -12.83 12.41
N LYS A 160 -6.09 -11.80 12.41
CA LYS A 160 -7.37 -11.80 13.13
C LYS A 160 -8.41 -11.06 12.30
N PRO A 161 -9.58 -11.68 12.04
CA PRO A 161 -10.64 -11.04 11.27
C PRO A 161 -11.26 -9.88 12.04
N ALA A 162 -11.86 -8.94 11.30
CA ALA A 162 -12.68 -7.89 11.87
C ALA A 162 -13.93 -8.47 12.56
N ALA A 163 -14.46 -7.75 13.55
CA ALA A 163 -15.75 -8.11 14.13
C ALA A 163 -16.87 -7.98 13.07
N PRO A 164 -17.82 -8.92 12.98
CA PRO A 164 -18.92 -8.84 12.04
C PRO A 164 -19.74 -7.55 12.19
N GLY A 165 -20.07 -6.88 11.08
CA GLY A 165 -21.00 -5.74 11.06
C GLY A 165 -20.38 -4.34 10.98
N VAL A 166 -19.08 -4.22 10.74
CA VAL A 166 -18.44 -2.92 10.44
C VAL A 166 -18.24 -2.80 8.93
N PRO A 167 -18.94 -1.88 8.23
CA PRO A 167 -18.70 -1.61 6.82
C PRO A 167 -17.26 -1.11 6.61
N ASN A 168 -16.71 -1.34 5.41
CA ASN A 168 -15.49 -0.67 4.98
C ASN A 168 -15.66 0.84 5.14
N GLN A 169 -14.94 1.44 6.08
CA GLN A 169 -14.81 2.89 6.07
C GLN A 169 -13.84 3.22 4.95
N PHE A 170 -14.36 3.83 3.90
CA PHE A 170 -13.51 4.52 2.95
C PHE A 170 -12.86 5.68 3.70
N GLY A 171 -11.53 5.74 3.70
CA GLY A 171 -10.82 6.90 4.22
C GLY A 171 -11.27 8.17 3.47
N PRO A 172 -11.09 9.36 4.04
CA PRO A 172 -11.46 10.61 3.39
C PRO A 172 -10.85 10.67 1.98
N GLU A 173 -11.64 11.18 1.01
CA GLU A 173 -11.11 11.44 -0.31
C GLU A 173 -9.97 12.47 -0.23
N PHE A 174 -9.02 12.36 -1.15
CA PHE A 174 -7.85 13.22 -1.14
C PHE A 174 -8.29 14.68 -1.33
N GLY A 175 -8.15 15.50 -0.28
CA GLY A 175 -8.56 16.91 -0.30
C GLY A 175 -9.70 17.26 0.65
N GLU A 176 -10.35 16.29 1.29
CA GLU A 176 -11.31 16.58 2.37
C GLU A 176 -10.56 16.76 3.70
N SER A 177 -10.45 18.01 4.15
CA SER A 177 -10.00 18.34 5.51
C SER A 177 -11.15 18.07 6.49
N GLY A 178 -10.95 17.14 7.42
CA GLY A 178 -11.68 17.11 8.69
C GLY A 178 -11.27 18.27 9.61
#